data_AF-F7ADF4-F1
#
_entry.id   AF-F7ADF4-F1
#
_cell.length_a   1.000
_cell.length_b   1.000
_cell.length_c   1.000
_cell.angle_alpha   90.00
_cell.angle_beta   90.00
_cell.angle_gamma   90.00
#
_symmetry.space_group_name_H-M   'P 1'
#
loop_
_entity.id
_entity.type
_entity.pdbx_description
1 polymer ?
#
loop_
_entity_poly.entity_id
_entity_poly.type
_entity_poly.pdbx_seq_one_letter_code
_entity_poly.pdbx_strand_id
1 'polypeptide(L)'
;VELPQYEKNFRENSVKGTALPRIAVNEPVLMISQLKITDRSHRQKFQLKALDVVLFGPPTRPPHNWVKDFILTISIVIGVGGCWFAYSQNRTSKEHISQMMKDLEGLQKAEISLLELQDRLEKAQEENRTVAVEKQNLERKMMDEISDAKREAHRLRELREGTECELSRLKYAEEELVQVRMALKKAEKEFELRSNWSVPETLQKWLQLTHEVEVQYYNIKKQNAEMHLAIAKDEAEKIKKKRSTVFGTLHVAHSSSLDEVDHKILEAKKALSELTTCLRERLYRWQQIEKMCGFPIVHVVFFSTYTHIISVLVLHSVCRHRRSIVPPSPQSQQILQSPDPDILSVSSCPALYRTEEEEDAIYFIAEKQW
;
A
#
# COMPACT_ATOMS: atom_id res chain seq x y z
N VAL A 1 94.61 32.01 -127.09
CA VAL A 1 93.95 32.02 -128.42
C VAL A 1 94.16 30.65 -129.03
N GLU A 2 93.12 30.06 -129.61
CA GLU A 2 93.09 28.66 -130.08
C GLU A 2 93.77 28.49 -131.46
N LEU A 3 95.01 28.99 -131.58
CA LEU A 3 95.85 28.92 -132.77
C LEU A 3 97.28 28.54 -132.36
N PRO A 4 97.53 27.28 -131.92
CA PRO A 4 98.79 26.86 -131.31
C PRO A 4 100.00 27.03 -132.24
N GLN A 5 99.79 27.03 -133.55
CA GLN A 5 100.83 27.25 -134.58
C GLN A 5 101.64 28.56 -134.40
N TYR A 6 101.06 29.59 -133.77
CA TYR A 6 101.77 30.85 -133.48
C TYR A 6 102.26 30.96 -132.04
N GLU A 7 101.91 30.02 -131.14
CA GLU A 7 102.23 30.14 -129.70
C GLU A 7 103.74 30.27 -129.46
N LYS A 8 104.55 29.54 -130.25
CA LYS A 8 106.01 29.64 -130.20
C LYS A 8 106.49 31.07 -130.50
N ASN A 9 106.03 31.70 -131.58
CA ASN A 9 106.38 33.09 -131.94
C ASN A 9 105.96 34.09 -130.86
N PHE A 10 104.80 33.92 -130.22
CA PHE A 10 104.33 34.78 -129.13
C PHE A 10 105.17 34.60 -127.85
N ARG A 11 105.58 33.37 -127.54
CA ARG A 11 106.37 33.02 -126.35
C ARG A 11 107.84 33.44 -126.52
N GLU A 12 108.41 33.26 -127.71
CA GLU A 12 109.78 33.65 -128.08
C GLU A 12 109.96 35.18 -128.10
N ASN A 13 109.03 35.92 -128.72
CA ASN A 13 108.99 37.39 -128.66
C ASN A 13 108.51 37.95 -127.29
N SER A 14 108.34 37.10 -126.26
CA SER A 14 107.99 37.51 -124.89
C SER A 14 106.74 38.41 -124.78
N VAL A 15 105.71 38.15 -125.58
CA VAL A 15 104.52 39.00 -125.70
C VAL A 15 103.61 38.87 -124.46
N LYS A 16 103.79 39.78 -123.49
CA LYS A 16 103.01 39.87 -122.25
C LYS A 16 101.67 40.58 -122.47
N GLY A 17 100.77 40.51 -121.48
CA GLY A 17 99.44 41.14 -121.52
C GLY A 17 99.43 42.65 -121.82
N THR A 18 100.52 43.36 -121.50
CA THR A 18 100.74 44.77 -121.85
C THR A 18 100.83 45.05 -123.35
N ALA A 19 101.05 44.04 -124.18
CA ALA A 19 101.02 44.13 -125.64
C ALA A 19 99.63 43.89 -126.24
N LEU A 20 98.66 43.35 -125.48
CA LEU A 20 97.30 43.09 -125.98
C LEU A 20 96.61 44.35 -126.54
N PRO A 21 96.72 45.56 -125.93
CA PRO A 21 96.18 46.77 -126.54
C PRO A 21 96.77 47.09 -127.93
N ARG A 22 98.07 46.84 -128.15
CA ARG A 22 98.73 47.06 -129.46
C ARG A 22 98.27 46.05 -130.50
N ILE A 23 98.03 44.81 -130.08
CA ILE A 23 97.45 43.73 -130.90
C ILE A 23 95.99 44.07 -131.24
N ALA A 24 95.21 44.64 -130.31
CA ALA A 24 93.83 45.10 -130.53
C ALA A 24 93.74 46.32 -131.50
N VAL A 25 94.80 47.13 -131.58
CA VAL A 25 94.96 48.21 -132.59
C VAL A 25 95.51 47.67 -133.93
N ASN A 26 95.94 46.41 -134.00
CA ASN A 26 96.52 45.76 -135.19
C ASN A 26 97.74 46.52 -135.76
N GLU A 27 98.66 46.92 -134.88
CA GLU A 27 99.92 47.58 -135.25
C GLU A 27 100.74 46.71 -136.23
N PRO A 28 101.02 47.18 -137.47
CA PRO A 28 101.61 46.34 -138.50
C PRO A 28 103.04 45.93 -138.19
N VAL A 29 103.81 46.76 -137.48
CA VAL A 29 105.19 46.41 -137.08
C VAL A 29 105.18 45.18 -136.17
N LEU A 30 104.45 45.22 -135.07
CA LEU A 30 104.39 44.13 -134.09
C LEU A 30 103.77 42.85 -134.68
N MET A 31 102.73 42.97 -135.51
CA MET A 31 102.08 41.83 -136.18
C MET A 31 102.94 41.19 -137.30
N ILE A 32 103.67 41.99 -138.08
CA ILE A 32 104.40 41.53 -139.27
C ILE A 32 105.87 41.22 -138.95
N SER A 33 106.64 42.19 -138.44
CA SER A 33 108.09 42.03 -138.33
C SER A 33 108.51 41.21 -137.11
N GLN A 34 107.81 41.35 -135.99
CA GLN A 34 108.09 40.61 -134.75
C GLN A 34 107.37 39.24 -134.74
N LEU A 35 106.04 39.23 -134.83
CA LEU A 35 105.24 38.00 -134.73
C LEU A 35 105.25 37.12 -136.00
N LYS A 36 105.73 37.64 -137.15
CA LYS A 36 105.76 36.94 -138.46
C LYS A 36 104.41 36.40 -138.94
N ILE A 37 103.29 37.01 -138.54
CA ILE A 37 101.95 36.59 -138.96
C ILE A 37 101.65 37.22 -140.33
N THR A 38 102.06 36.56 -141.42
CA THR A 38 101.85 37.05 -142.80
C THR A 38 100.38 37.09 -143.22
N ASP A 39 99.57 36.12 -142.79
CA ASP A 39 98.15 36.07 -143.11
C ASP A 39 97.32 37.17 -142.43
N ARG A 40 96.37 37.74 -143.19
CA ARG A 40 95.40 38.75 -142.75
C ARG A 40 94.31 38.16 -141.85
N SER A 41 93.87 36.93 -142.09
CA SER A 41 92.74 36.33 -141.37
C SER A 41 93.08 36.06 -139.89
N HIS A 42 94.28 35.55 -139.62
CA HIS A 42 94.74 35.28 -138.27
C HIS A 42 94.94 36.58 -137.45
N ARG A 43 95.46 37.65 -138.05
CA ARG A 43 95.60 38.95 -137.36
C ARG A 43 94.25 39.47 -136.85
N GLN A 44 93.19 39.39 -137.64
CA GLN A 44 91.85 39.83 -137.23
C GLN A 44 91.29 38.98 -136.07
N LYS A 45 91.55 37.67 -136.04
CA LYS A 45 91.19 36.81 -134.89
C LYS A 45 91.97 37.17 -133.62
N PHE A 46 93.27 37.45 -133.73
CA PHE A 46 94.07 37.95 -132.60
C PHE A 46 93.61 39.34 -132.13
N GLN A 47 93.31 40.25 -133.05
CA GLN A 47 92.80 41.59 -132.76
C GLN A 47 91.49 41.54 -131.98
N LEU A 48 90.51 40.77 -132.47
CA LEU A 48 89.20 40.61 -131.82
C LEU A 48 89.33 40.02 -130.41
N LYS A 49 90.14 38.98 -130.21
CA LYS A 49 90.31 38.39 -128.87
C LYS A 49 91.22 39.19 -127.93
N ALA A 50 92.12 40.01 -128.45
CA ALA A 50 92.85 40.99 -127.65
C ALA A 50 91.91 42.12 -127.19
N LEU A 51 91.01 42.59 -128.05
CA LEU A 51 89.98 43.58 -127.71
C LEU A 51 89.00 43.03 -126.67
N ASP A 52 88.49 41.81 -126.86
CA ASP A 52 87.60 41.10 -125.93
C ASP A 52 88.18 41.06 -124.49
N VAL A 53 89.46 40.67 -124.35
CA VAL A 53 90.15 40.61 -123.05
C VAL A 53 90.54 41.99 -122.49
N VAL A 54 90.79 42.99 -123.34
CA VAL A 54 91.06 44.37 -122.88
C VAL A 54 89.76 45.08 -122.44
N LEU A 55 88.62 44.77 -123.06
CA LEU A 55 87.33 45.40 -122.78
C LEU A 55 86.57 44.76 -121.60
N PHE A 56 86.71 43.43 -121.42
CA PHE A 56 85.99 42.67 -120.38
C PHE A 56 86.88 41.99 -119.34
N GLY A 57 88.20 42.03 -119.50
CA GLY A 57 89.17 41.39 -118.61
C GLY A 57 89.36 39.89 -118.85
N PRO A 58 90.14 39.20 -118.01
CA PRO A 58 90.30 37.74 -118.06
C PRO A 58 88.98 37.03 -117.75
N PRO A 59 88.64 35.90 -118.41
CA PRO A 59 87.36 35.22 -118.20
C PRO A 59 87.25 34.55 -116.82
N THR A 60 86.44 35.12 -115.92
CA THR A 60 86.32 34.76 -114.50
C THR A 60 85.23 33.71 -114.17
N ARG A 61 85.05 32.68 -115.01
CA ARG A 61 84.07 31.60 -114.75
C ARG A 61 84.73 30.30 -114.24
N PRO A 62 84.86 30.08 -112.92
CA PRO A 62 85.13 28.74 -112.38
C PRO A 62 83.90 27.83 -112.54
N PRO A 63 84.07 26.51 -112.72
CA PRO A 63 82.98 25.55 -112.83
C PRO A 63 82.28 25.24 -111.48
N HIS A 64 81.19 24.48 -111.56
CA HIS A 64 80.24 24.16 -110.48
C HIS A 64 80.82 23.36 -109.30
N ASN A 65 80.46 23.72 -108.05
CA ASN A 65 80.97 23.09 -106.82
C ASN A 65 79.93 22.24 -106.07
N TRP A 66 79.69 21.01 -106.55
CA TRP A 66 78.66 20.06 -106.04
C TRP A 66 78.61 19.89 -104.50
N VAL A 67 79.75 19.95 -103.81
CA VAL A 67 79.84 19.76 -102.35
C VAL A 67 79.04 20.81 -101.58
N LYS A 68 78.97 22.05 -102.07
CA LYS A 68 78.25 23.15 -101.40
C LYS A 68 76.75 22.87 -101.30
N ASP A 69 76.18 22.37 -102.39
CA ASP A 69 74.73 22.20 -102.54
C ASP A 69 74.23 20.96 -101.79
N PHE A 70 75.09 19.95 -101.65
CA PHE A 70 74.83 18.77 -100.81
C PHE A 70 74.75 19.14 -99.32
N ILE A 71 75.70 19.95 -98.82
CA ILE A 71 75.70 20.45 -97.43
C ILE A 71 74.46 21.33 -97.17
N LEU A 72 74.11 22.21 -98.11
CA LEU A 72 72.92 23.06 -98.04
C LEU A 72 71.62 22.23 -97.96
N THR A 73 71.54 21.15 -98.72
CA THR A 73 70.35 20.27 -98.73
C THR A 73 70.18 19.56 -97.37
N ILE A 74 71.27 19.06 -96.78
CA ILE A 74 71.23 18.37 -95.48
C ILE A 74 70.80 19.33 -94.34
N SER A 75 71.28 20.57 -94.33
CA SER A 75 70.93 21.52 -93.26
C SER A 75 69.43 21.89 -93.27
N ILE A 76 68.83 22.00 -94.47
CA ILE A 76 67.39 22.24 -94.63
C ILE A 76 66.57 21.06 -94.08
N VAL A 77 66.96 19.81 -94.38
CA VAL A 77 66.27 18.61 -93.87
C VAL A 77 66.32 18.54 -92.34
N ILE A 78 67.47 18.84 -91.73
CA ILE A 78 67.62 18.87 -90.26
C ILE A 78 66.75 19.98 -89.66
N GLY A 79 66.74 21.18 -90.25
CA GLY A 79 65.91 22.30 -89.78
C GLY A 79 64.41 21.98 -89.82
N VAL A 80 63.91 21.46 -90.95
CA VAL A 80 62.50 21.05 -91.10
C VAL A 80 62.14 19.91 -90.15
N GLY A 81 63.02 18.91 -90.00
CA GLY A 81 62.83 17.79 -89.06
C GLY A 81 62.75 18.25 -87.61
N GLY A 82 63.62 19.17 -87.19
CA GLY A 82 63.60 19.77 -85.86
C GLY A 82 62.33 20.57 -85.59
N CYS A 83 61.92 21.43 -86.53
CA CYS A 83 60.66 22.19 -86.44
C CYS A 83 59.42 21.27 -86.38
N TRP A 84 59.38 20.21 -87.20
CA TRP A 84 58.30 19.22 -87.18
C TRP A 84 58.25 18.46 -85.84
N PHE A 85 59.39 18.01 -85.32
CA PHE A 85 59.47 17.30 -84.05
C PHE A 85 59.02 18.19 -82.88
N ALA A 86 59.49 19.44 -82.82
CA ALA A 86 59.07 20.41 -81.80
C ALA A 86 57.57 20.74 -81.89
N TYR A 87 57.02 20.89 -83.10
CA TYR A 87 55.58 21.10 -83.30
C TYR A 87 54.75 19.88 -82.86
N SER A 88 55.20 18.67 -83.20
CA SER A 88 54.58 17.41 -82.79
C SER A 88 54.58 17.25 -81.27
N GLN A 89 55.73 17.43 -80.61
CA GLN A 89 55.85 17.34 -79.16
C GLN A 89 54.98 18.40 -78.45
N ASN A 90 54.93 19.63 -78.95
CA ASN A 90 54.04 20.70 -78.44
C ASN A 90 52.54 20.38 -78.64
N ARG A 91 52.18 19.48 -79.56
CA ARG A 91 50.81 18.95 -79.66
C ARG A 91 50.54 17.99 -78.50
N THR A 92 51.36 16.95 -78.36
CA THR A 92 51.21 15.90 -77.33
C THR A 92 51.33 16.45 -75.91
N SER A 93 52.20 17.45 -75.66
CA SER A 93 52.31 18.12 -74.35
C SER A 93 51.00 18.79 -73.91
N LYS A 94 50.20 19.33 -74.83
CA LYS A 94 48.91 19.96 -74.49
C LYS A 94 47.86 18.92 -74.10
N GLU A 95 47.92 17.74 -74.71
CA GLU A 95 47.06 16.60 -74.37
C GLU A 95 47.43 16.05 -72.98
N HIS A 96 48.73 15.89 -72.68
CA HIS A 96 49.19 15.52 -71.33
C HIS A 96 48.86 16.58 -70.26
N ILE A 97 49.05 17.87 -70.53
CA ILE A 97 48.69 18.94 -69.59
C ILE A 97 47.17 18.99 -69.36
N SER A 98 46.36 18.85 -70.41
CA SER A 98 44.90 18.80 -70.28
C SER A 98 44.43 17.57 -69.48
N GLN A 99 45.10 16.42 -69.63
CA GLN A 99 44.81 15.24 -68.82
C GLN A 99 45.22 15.45 -67.35
N MET A 100 46.45 15.91 -67.10
CA MET A 100 46.96 16.17 -65.76
C MET A 100 46.14 17.23 -65.01
N MET A 101 45.58 18.23 -65.70
CA MET A 101 44.64 19.19 -65.09
C MET A 101 43.32 18.54 -64.68
N LYS A 102 42.73 17.68 -65.53
CA LYS A 102 41.51 16.92 -65.16
C LYS A 102 41.75 15.96 -64.01
N ASP A 103 42.92 15.32 -63.97
CA ASP A 103 43.30 14.40 -62.90
C ASP A 103 43.50 15.17 -61.58
N LEU A 104 44.09 16.37 -61.64
CA LEU A 104 44.25 17.26 -60.46
C LEU A 104 42.90 17.80 -59.97
N GLU A 105 42.02 18.27 -60.86
CA GLU A 105 40.63 18.62 -60.54
C GLU A 105 39.87 17.42 -59.94
N GLY A 106 40.13 16.21 -60.44
CA GLY A 106 39.60 14.95 -59.92
C GLY A 106 40.09 14.64 -58.51
N LEU A 107 41.39 14.77 -58.24
CA LEU A 107 41.97 14.61 -56.91
C LEU A 107 41.43 15.65 -55.93
N GLN A 108 41.39 16.93 -56.30
CA GLN A 108 40.85 18.00 -55.45
C GLN A 108 39.37 17.78 -55.14
N LYS A 109 38.59 17.31 -56.11
CA LYS A 109 37.18 16.93 -55.89
C LYS A 109 37.05 15.71 -54.97
N ALA A 110 37.95 14.72 -55.08
CA ALA A 110 37.99 13.58 -54.19
C ALA A 110 38.34 13.99 -52.75
N GLU A 111 39.34 14.84 -52.56
CA GLU A 111 39.74 15.43 -51.27
C GLU A 111 38.57 16.16 -50.60
N ILE A 112 37.90 17.07 -51.33
CA ILE A 112 36.71 17.78 -50.84
C ILE A 112 35.60 16.79 -50.46
N SER A 113 35.38 15.72 -51.24
CA SER A 113 34.36 14.72 -50.91
C SER A 113 34.70 13.86 -49.69
N LEU A 114 36.00 13.61 -49.43
CA LEU A 114 36.45 12.91 -48.23
C LEU A 114 36.28 13.79 -46.98
N LEU A 115 36.57 15.09 -47.09
CA LEU A 115 36.32 16.06 -46.01
C LEU A 115 34.82 16.20 -45.72
N GLU A 116 33.95 16.25 -46.75
CA GLU A 116 32.50 16.27 -46.55
C GLU A 116 31.98 14.98 -45.89
N LEU A 117 32.51 13.81 -46.28
CA LEU A 117 32.14 12.54 -45.67
C LEU A 117 32.64 12.42 -44.21
N GLN A 118 33.80 12.99 -43.89
CA GLN A 118 34.30 13.07 -42.51
C GLN A 118 33.43 13.99 -41.64
N ASP A 119 33.11 15.20 -42.11
CA ASP A 119 32.21 16.14 -41.43
C ASP A 119 30.80 15.55 -41.19
N ARG A 120 30.24 14.88 -42.21
CA ARG A 120 28.95 14.16 -42.08
C ARG A 120 29.02 13.01 -41.09
N LEU A 121 30.12 12.25 -41.05
CA LEU A 121 30.30 11.13 -40.14
C LEU A 121 30.54 11.60 -38.70
N GLU A 122 31.30 12.67 -38.49
CA GLU A 122 31.50 13.30 -37.18
C GLU A 122 30.17 13.84 -36.61
N LYS A 123 29.39 14.58 -37.42
CA LYS A 123 28.05 15.04 -37.04
C LYS A 123 27.11 13.89 -36.70
N ALA A 124 27.02 12.89 -37.57
CA ALA A 124 26.18 11.72 -37.31
C ALA A 124 26.65 10.92 -36.08
N GLN A 125 27.95 10.85 -35.80
CA GLN A 125 28.48 10.21 -34.60
C GLN A 125 28.11 11.00 -33.34
N GLU A 126 28.24 12.33 -33.36
CA GLU A 126 27.94 13.17 -32.19
C GLU A 126 26.42 13.26 -31.93
N GLU A 127 25.59 13.33 -32.98
CA GLU A 127 24.12 13.21 -32.87
C GLU A 127 23.71 11.85 -32.28
N ASN A 128 24.33 10.74 -32.69
CA ASN A 128 24.10 9.44 -32.05
C ASN A 128 24.57 9.43 -30.58
N ARG A 129 25.63 10.19 -30.25
CA ARG A 129 26.20 10.26 -28.90
C ARG A 129 25.28 11.04 -27.94
N THR A 130 24.76 12.18 -28.38
CA THR A 130 23.80 12.99 -27.60
C THR A 130 22.49 12.22 -27.42
N VAL A 131 21.92 11.67 -28.49
CA VAL A 131 20.68 10.87 -28.44
C VAL A 131 20.84 9.62 -27.54
N ALA A 132 22.00 8.96 -27.56
CA ALA A 132 22.26 7.83 -26.66
C ALA A 132 22.33 8.25 -25.18
N VAL A 133 22.96 9.38 -24.88
CA VAL A 133 23.04 9.92 -23.50
C VAL A 133 21.67 10.39 -23.01
N GLU A 134 20.91 11.10 -23.85
CA GLU A 134 19.53 11.54 -23.54
C GLU A 134 18.61 10.34 -23.33
N LYS A 135 18.69 9.33 -24.19
CA LYS A 135 17.94 8.08 -24.04
C LYS A 135 18.25 7.40 -22.71
N GLN A 136 19.52 7.17 -22.37
CA GLN A 136 19.88 6.58 -21.08
C GLN A 136 19.42 7.43 -19.88
N ASN A 137 19.39 8.76 -20.03
CA ASN A 137 18.92 9.66 -18.99
C ASN A 137 17.40 9.56 -18.79
N LEU A 138 16.65 9.44 -19.89
CA LEU A 138 15.20 9.24 -19.88
C LEU A 138 14.82 7.85 -19.37
N GLU A 139 15.54 6.80 -19.78
CA GLU A 139 15.36 5.43 -19.29
C GLU A 139 15.63 5.32 -17.78
N ARG A 140 16.66 6.01 -17.26
CA ARG A 140 16.89 6.10 -15.81
C ARG A 140 15.75 6.79 -15.09
N LYS A 141 15.35 8.01 -15.50
CA LYS A 141 14.22 8.74 -14.90
C LYS A 141 12.93 7.91 -14.90
N MET A 142 12.62 7.25 -16.01
CA MET A 142 11.42 6.40 -16.12
C MET A 142 11.50 5.20 -15.16
N MET A 143 12.68 4.60 -14.98
CA MET A 143 12.87 3.52 -14.00
C MET A 143 12.77 4.02 -12.55
N ASP A 144 13.27 5.22 -12.25
CA ASP A 144 13.13 5.85 -10.94
C ASP A 144 11.66 6.17 -10.63
N GLU A 145 10.94 6.78 -11.58
CA GLU A 145 9.49 7.05 -11.48
C GLU A 145 8.66 5.76 -11.30
N ILE A 146 8.97 4.70 -12.05
CA ILE A 146 8.34 3.38 -11.90
C ILE A 146 8.67 2.77 -10.52
N SER A 147 9.90 2.94 -10.03
CA SER A 147 10.34 2.44 -8.73
C SER A 147 9.57 3.11 -7.58
N ASP A 148 9.44 4.43 -7.60
CA ASP A 148 8.72 5.17 -6.56
C ASP A 148 7.19 5.02 -6.67
N ALA A 149 6.62 4.94 -7.88
CA ALA A 149 5.21 4.57 -8.06
C ALA A 149 4.92 3.17 -7.51
N LYS A 150 5.82 2.21 -7.72
CA LYS A 150 5.72 0.85 -7.16
C LYS A 150 5.89 0.83 -5.63
N ARG A 151 6.76 1.68 -5.09
CA ARG A 151 6.97 1.86 -3.64
C ARG A 151 5.71 2.38 -2.96
N GLU A 152 5.11 3.45 -3.48
CA GLU A 152 3.88 4.03 -2.90
C GLU A 152 2.67 3.10 -3.10
N ALA A 153 2.56 2.41 -4.24
CA ALA A 153 1.54 1.38 -4.44
C ALA A 153 1.66 0.21 -3.43
N HIS A 154 2.88 -0.22 -3.10
CA HIS A 154 3.12 -1.24 -2.07
C HIS A 154 2.72 -0.74 -0.68
N ARG A 155 3.11 0.49 -0.32
CA ARG A 155 2.75 1.14 0.96
C ARG A 155 1.23 1.31 1.12
N LEU A 156 0.54 1.76 0.07
CA LEU A 156 -0.92 1.88 0.06
C LEU A 156 -1.61 0.51 0.24
N ARG A 157 -1.02 -0.56 -0.31
CA ARG A 157 -1.48 -1.93 -0.09
C ARG A 157 -1.30 -2.38 1.36
N GLU A 158 -0.14 -2.13 1.98
CA GLU A 158 0.11 -2.46 3.39
C GLU A 158 -0.87 -1.74 4.33
N LEU A 159 -1.10 -0.44 4.10
CA LEU A 159 -2.12 0.33 4.84
C LEU A 159 -3.51 -0.31 4.68
N ARG A 160 -3.89 -0.68 3.46
CA ARG A 160 -5.18 -1.29 3.17
C ARG A 160 -5.36 -2.64 3.87
N GLU A 161 -4.41 -3.56 3.70
CA GLU A 161 -4.46 -4.89 4.32
C GLU A 161 -4.48 -4.79 5.85
N GLY A 162 -3.77 -3.84 6.44
CA GLY A 162 -3.87 -3.50 7.86
C GLY A 162 -5.27 -3.03 8.28
N THR A 163 -5.87 -2.10 7.54
CA THR A 163 -7.24 -1.62 7.84
C THR A 163 -8.32 -2.68 7.67
N GLU A 164 -8.21 -3.56 6.67
CA GLU A 164 -9.16 -4.66 6.44
C GLU A 164 -9.05 -5.74 7.54
N CYS A 165 -7.84 -5.98 8.06
CA CYS A 165 -7.61 -6.85 9.22
C CYS A 165 -8.24 -6.28 10.51
N GLU A 166 -8.00 -5.00 10.81
CA GLU A 166 -8.58 -4.33 11.99
C GLU A 166 -10.12 -4.27 11.93
N LEU A 167 -10.69 -3.97 10.76
CA LEU A 167 -12.15 -3.95 10.57
C LEU A 167 -12.75 -5.34 10.80
N SER A 168 -12.09 -6.40 10.32
CA SER A 168 -12.49 -7.79 10.57
C SER A 168 -12.44 -8.15 12.07
N ARG A 169 -11.40 -7.70 12.79
CA ARG A 169 -11.27 -7.91 14.24
C ARG A 169 -12.35 -7.18 15.03
N LEU A 170 -12.65 -5.93 14.68
CA LEU A 170 -13.73 -5.15 15.30
C LEU A 170 -15.10 -5.78 15.08
N LYS A 171 -15.38 -6.27 13.87
CA LYS A 171 -16.64 -6.98 13.57
C LYS A 171 -16.83 -8.22 14.44
N TYR A 172 -15.79 -9.05 14.60
CA TYR A 172 -15.87 -10.22 15.48
C TYR A 172 -16.15 -9.84 16.94
N ALA A 173 -15.51 -8.78 17.45
CA ALA A 173 -15.78 -8.27 18.79
C ALA A 173 -17.22 -7.73 18.96
N GLU A 174 -17.83 -7.16 17.92
CA GLU A 174 -19.24 -6.76 17.92
C GLU A 174 -20.18 -7.97 17.96
N GLU A 175 -19.90 -9.04 17.21
CA GLU A 175 -20.68 -10.29 17.21
C GLU A 175 -20.63 -10.99 18.58
N GLU A 176 -19.47 -11.03 19.25
CA GLU A 176 -19.34 -11.50 20.64
C GLU A 176 -20.12 -10.62 21.64
N LEU A 177 -20.06 -9.28 21.52
CA LEU A 177 -20.85 -8.38 22.37
C LEU A 177 -22.37 -8.56 22.19
N VAL A 178 -22.83 -8.90 20.99
CA VAL A 178 -24.24 -9.25 20.73
C VAL A 178 -24.62 -10.56 21.42
N GLN A 179 -23.76 -11.59 21.36
CA GLN A 179 -23.98 -12.85 22.09
C GLN A 179 -24.07 -12.63 23.61
N VAL A 180 -23.12 -11.87 24.19
CA VAL A 180 -23.12 -11.55 25.64
C VAL A 180 -24.38 -10.78 26.04
N ARG A 181 -24.85 -9.81 25.22
CA ARG A 181 -26.12 -9.09 25.46
C ARG A 181 -27.34 -10.01 25.43
N MET A 182 -27.38 -10.98 24.50
CA MET A 182 -28.47 -11.97 24.45
C MET A 182 -28.44 -12.92 25.65
N ALA A 183 -27.27 -13.38 26.08
CA ALA A 183 -27.09 -14.22 27.26
C ALA A 183 -27.52 -13.48 28.54
N LEU A 184 -27.10 -12.21 28.71
CA LEU A 184 -27.50 -11.38 29.84
C LEU A 184 -29.02 -11.19 29.89
N LYS A 185 -29.66 -10.85 28.76
CA LYS A 185 -31.13 -10.69 28.67
C LYS A 185 -31.90 -11.99 28.92
N LYS A 186 -31.32 -13.14 28.61
CA LYS A 186 -31.88 -14.46 28.96
C LYS A 186 -31.82 -14.69 30.47
N ALA A 187 -30.67 -14.41 31.10
CA ALA A 187 -30.47 -14.55 32.55
C ALA A 187 -31.36 -13.59 33.35
N GLU A 188 -31.50 -12.33 32.91
CA GLU A 188 -32.41 -11.33 33.44
C GLU A 188 -33.86 -11.83 33.44
N LYS A 189 -34.35 -12.34 32.29
CA LYS A 189 -35.70 -12.91 32.19
C LYS A 189 -35.91 -14.16 33.05
N GLU A 190 -34.89 -15.02 33.20
CA GLU A 190 -34.98 -16.15 34.12
C GLU A 190 -35.02 -15.69 35.59
N PHE A 191 -34.28 -14.63 35.93
CA PHE A 191 -34.33 -14.02 37.24
C PHE A 191 -35.71 -13.40 37.53
N GLU A 192 -36.31 -12.65 36.59
CA GLU A 192 -37.69 -12.15 36.72
C GLU A 192 -38.70 -13.28 36.98
N LEU A 193 -38.62 -14.38 36.22
CA LEU A 193 -39.48 -15.54 36.39
C LEU A 193 -39.34 -16.20 37.77
N ARG A 194 -38.13 -16.22 38.33
CA ARG A 194 -37.85 -16.68 39.71
C ARG A 194 -38.23 -15.64 40.78
N SER A 195 -38.16 -14.35 40.45
CA SER A 195 -38.43 -13.22 41.36
C SER A 195 -39.91 -12.95 41.59
N ASN A 196 -40.81 -13.56 40.82
CA ASN A 196 -42.27 -13.48 41.01
C ASN A 196 -42.79 -14.21 42.27
N TRP A 197 -41.90 -14.72 43.14
CA TRP A 197 -42.26 -15.28 44.45
C TRP A 197 -42.58 -14.18 45.47
N SER A 198 -43.69 -13.48 45.28
CA SER A 198 -44.30 -12.68 46.35
C SER A 198 -44.90 -13.62 47.40
N VAL A 199 -44.67 -13.34 48.70
CA VAL A 199 -45.20 -14.20 49.76
C VAL A 199 -46.72 -14.06 49.80
N PRO A 200 -47.51 -15.16 49.67
CA PRO A 200 -48.96 -15.03 49.50
C PRO A 200 -49.66 -14.36 50.69
N GLU A 201 -50.58 -13.44 50.40
CA GLU A 201 -51.42 -12.76 51.42
C GLU A 201 -52.18 -13.78 52.31
N THR A 202 -52.55 -14.92 51.74
CA THR A 202 -53.14 -16.06 52.45
C THR A 202 -52.23 -16.58 53.58
N LEU A 203 -50.90 -16.62 53.36
CA LEU A 203 -49.94 -17.08 54.37
C LEU A 203 -49.81 -16.06 55.52
N GLN A 204 -49.87 -14.75 55.25
CA GLN A 204 -49.91 -13.74 56.30
C GLN A 204 -51.11 -13.95 57.23
N LYS A 205 -52.30 -14.23 56.67
CA LYS A 205 -53.54 -14.47 57.43
C LYS A 205 -53.44 -15.74 58.27
N TRP A 206 -52.88 -16.83 57.74
CA TRP A 206 -52.63 -18.05 58.51
C TRP A 206 -51.62 -17.82 59.65
N LEU A 207 -50.51 -17.11 59.40
CA LEU A 207 -49.51 -16.82 60.43
C LEU A 207 -50.06 -15.91 61.54
N GLN A 208 -50.90 -14.92 61.21
CA GLN A 208 -51.60 -14.09 62.19
C GLN A 208 -52.55 -14.92 63.08
N LEU A 209 -53.31 -15.84 62.49
CA LEU A 209 -54.16 -16.79 63.23
C LEU A 209 -53.34 -17.73 64.13
N THR A 210 -52.21 -18.26 63.65
CA THR A 210 -51.31 -19.10 64.46
C THR A 210 -50.72 -18.32 65.64
N HIS A 211 -50.28 -17.07 65.42
CA HIS A 211 -49.80 -16.20 66.49
C HIS A 211 -50.90 -15.92 67.53
N GLU A 212 -52.14 -15.62 67.11
CA GLU A 212 -53.25 -15.36 68.02
C GLU A 212 -53.62 -16.59 68.87
N VAL A 213 -53.71 -17.77 68.26
CA VAL A 213 -53.95 -19.04 68.99
C VAL A 213 -52.82 -19.32 70.00
N GLU A 214 -51.56 -19.08 69.63
CA GLU A 214 -50.42 -19.23 70.55
C GLU A 214 -50.44 -18.19 71.69
N VAL A 215 -50.94 -16.98 71.43
CA VAL A 215 -51.17 -15.97 72.48
C VAL A 215 -52.23 -16.43 73.47
N GLN A 216 -53.35 -16.99 73.02
CA GLN A 216 -54.39 -17.51 73.93
C GLN A 216 -53.88 -18.69 74.77
N TYR A 217 -53.18 -19.67 74.17
CA TYR A 217 -52.62 -20.81 74.90
C TYR A 217 -51.63 -20.38 75.99
N TYR A 218 -50.76 -19.40 75.69
CA TYR A 218 -49.85 -18.84 76.68
C TYR A 218 -50.60 -18.13 77.82
N ASN A 219 -51.63 -17.33 77.50
CA ASN A 219 -52.42 -16.60 78.50
C ASN A 219 -53.11 -17.57 79.46
N ILE A 220 -53.67 -18.68 78.96
CA ILE A 220 -54.27 -19.75 79.77
C ILE A 220 -53.21 -20.44 80.65
N LYS A 221 -52.05 -20.85 80.08
CA LYS A 221 -50.97 -21.47 80.88
C LYS A 221 -50.46 -20.51 81.96
N LYS A 222 -50.37 -19.20 81.66
CA LYS A 222 -50.01 -18.14 82.61
C LYS A 222 -51.02 -18.01 83.75
N GLN A 223 -52.30 -17.83 83.43
CA GLN A 223 -53.36 -17.69 84.44
C GLN A 223 -53.42 -18.89 85.39
N ASN A 224 -53.25 -20.11 84.86
CA ASN A 224 -53.18 -21.32 85.67
C ASN A 224 -51.96 -21.31 86.62
N ALA A 225 -50.76 -20.96 86.15
CA ALA A 225 -49.58 -20.87 87.00
C ALA A 225 -49.68 -19.77 88.08
N GLU A 226 -50.30 -18.63 87.75
CA GLU A 226 -50.60 -17.56 88.71
C GLU A 226 -51.61 -18.02 89.78
N MET A 227 -52.63 -18.80 89.39
CA MET A 227 -53.58 -19.42 90.32
C MET A 227 -52.91 -20.46 91.23
N HIS A 228 -52.08 -21.36 90.68
CA HIS A 228 -51.32 -22.33 91.49
C HIS A 228 -50.37 -21.63 92.48
N LEU A 229 -49.70 -20.55 92.06
CA LEU A 229 -48.88 -19.73 92.96
C LEU A 229 -49.72 -19.09 94.07
N ALA A 230 -50.91 -18.59 93.75
CA ALA A 230 -51.81 -18.00 94.75
C ALA A 230 -52.23 -19.04 95.79
N ILE A 231 -52.69 -20.22 95.37
CA ILE A 231 -53.08 -21.32 96.26
C ILE A 231 -51.91 -21.76 97.16
N ALA A 232 -50.72 -21.95 96.59
CA ALA A 232 -49.53 -22.34 97.34
C ALA A 232 -49.10 -21.28 98.39
N LYS A 233 -49.20 -19.98 98.06
CA LYS A 233 -48.99 -18.88 99.03
C LYS A 233 -50.03 -18.91 100.15
N ASP A 234 -51.29 -19.12 99.80
CA ASP A 234 -52.41 -19.17 100.73
C ASP A 234 -52.28 -20.31 101.75
N GLU A 235 -51.87 -21.49 101.30
CA GLU A 235 -51.57 -22.65 102.15
C GLU A 235 -50.34 -22.39 103.04
N ALA A 236 -49.27 -21.81 102.49
CA ALA A 236 -48.09 -21.43 103.26
C ALA A 236 -48.40 -20.38 104.34
N GLU A 237 -49.26 -19.40 104.05
CA GLU A 237 -49.74 -18.45 105.06
C GLU A 237 -50.60 -19.12 106.13
N LYS A 238 -51.45 -20.09 105.77
CA LYS A 238 -52.23 -20.88 106.74
C LYS A 238 -51.31 -21.67 107.67
N ILE A 239 -50.23 -22.28 107.17
CA ILE A 239 -49.20 -22.95 107.99
C ILE A 239 -48.45 -21.94 108.87
N LYS A 240 -48.02 -20.79 108.31
CA LYS A 240 -47.33 -19.72 109.06
C LYS A 240 -48.20 -19.20 110.22
N LYS A 241 -49.48 -18.94 109.98
CA LYS A 241 -50.46 -18.50 110.99
C LYS A 241 -50.69 -19.57 112.07
N LYS A 242 -50.75 -20.86 111.70
CA LYS A 242 -50.80 -21.99 112.65
C LYS A 242 -49.52 -22.13 113.49
N ARG A 243 -48.34 -21.81 112.95
CA ARG A 243 -47.06 -21.82 113.69
C ARG A 243 -46.91 -20.65 114.67
N SER A 244 -47.63 -19.54 114.47
CA SER A 244 -47.56 -18.35 115.34
C SER A 244 -48.50 -18.35 116.55
N THR A 245 -49.34 -19.39 116.75
CA THR A 245 -50.21 -19.49 117.93
C THR A 245 -49.54 -20.29 119.05
N VAL A 246 -49.91 -20.00 120.30
CA VAL A 246 -49.14 -20.37 121.52
C VAL A 246 -48.94 -21.88 121.73
N PHE A 247 -49.79 -22.74 121.15
CA PHE A 247 -49.65 -24.20 121.19
C PHE A 247 -49.23 -24.84 119.84
N GLY A 248 -48.94 -24.03 118.81
CA GLY A 248 -48.72 -24.51 117.44
C GLY A 248 -47.36 -25.15 117.16
N THR A 249 -46.31 -24.77 117.90
CA THR A 249 -44.92 -25.17 117.61
C THR A 249 -44.66 -26.67 117.73
N LEU A 250 -45.33 -27.37 118.65
CA LEU A 250 -45.11 -28.80 118.87
C LEU A 250 -45.75 -29.69 117.79
N HIS A 251 -46.89 -29.29 117.24
CA HIS A 251 -47.65 -30.11 116.28
C HIS A 251 -47.15 -29.95 114.84
N VAL A 252 -46.69 -28.75 114.45
CA VAL A 252 -46.21 -28.46 113.08
C VAL A 252 -44.72 -28.81 112.89
N ALA A 253 -44.14 -29.65 113.76
CA ALA A 253 -42.82 -30.26 113.59
C ALA A 253 -42.89 -31.67 112.99
N HIS A 254 -44.06 -32.33 113.06
CA HIS A 254 -44.27 -33.71 112.59
C HIS A 254 -45.41 -33.82 111.57
N SER A 255 -45.85 -32.70 110.98
CA SER A 255 -46.95 -32.64 110.01
C SER A 255 -46.44 -32.63 108.57
N SER A 256 -46.70 -33.71 107.81
CA SER A 256 -46.36 -33.86 106.38
C SER A 256 -46.93 -32.77 105.45
N SER A 257 -47.93 -32.02 105.92
CA SER A 257 -48.51 -30.88 105.21
C SER A 257 -47.54 -29.71 105.00
N LEU A 258 -46.40 -29.66 105.70
CA LEU A 258 -45.35 -28.67 105.40
C LEU A 258 -44.62 -29.01 104.10
N ASP A 259 -44.22 -30.27 103.95
CA ASP A 259 -43.46 -30.75 102.78
C ASP A 259 -44.35 -30.74 101.52
N GLU A 260 -45.64 -31.06 101.67
CA GLU A 260 -46.65 -30.92 100.62
C GLU A 260 -46.77 -29.47 100.11
N VAL A 261 -46.74 -28.48 101.01
CA VAL A 261 -46.85 -27.06 100.65
C VAL A 261 -45.55 -26.51 100.07
N ASP A 262 -44.37 -26.91 100.56
CA ASP A 262 -43.11 -26.51 99.92
C ASP A 262 -42.97 -27.12 98.52
N HIS A 263 -43.43 -28.36 98.32
CA HIS A 263 -43.52 -28.98 96.99
C HIS A 263 -44.41 -28.16 96.05
N LYS A 264 -45.64 -27.79 96.46
CA LYS A 264 -46.53 -26.91 95.67
C LYS A 264 -45.89 -25.54 95.37
N ILE A 265 -45.13 -24.97 96.30
CA ILE A 265 -44.38 -23.71 96.07
C ILE A 265 -43.28 -23.91 95.01
N LEU A 266 -42.53 -25.02 95.07
CA LEU A 266 -41.46 -25.34 94.13
C LEU A 266 -42.02 -25.60 92.72
N GLU A 267 -43.12 -26.33 92.60
CA GLU A 267 -43.82 -26.54 91.33
C GLU A 267 -44.36 -25.22 90.74
N ALA A 268 -45.00 -24.38 91.55
CA ALA A 268 -45.48 -23.07 91.08
C ALA A 268 -44.33 -22.15 90.63
N LYS A 269 -43.20 -22.13 91.35
CA LYS A 269 -41.97 -21.42 90.92
C LYS A 269 -41.43 -21.97 89.59
N LYS A 270 -41.39 -23.29 89.43
CA LYS A 270 -40.95 -23.95 88.19
C LYS A 270 -41.83 -23.55 87.01
N ALA A 271 -43.15 -23.63 87.14
CA ALA A 271 -44.11 -23.26 86.11
C ALA A 271 -43.94 -21.81 85.62
N LEU A 272 -43.66 -20.87 86.53
CA LEU A 272 -43.40 -19.46 86.20
C LEU A 272 -42.06 -19.27 85.47
N SER A 273 -41.03 -20.06 85.80
CA SER A 273 -39.76 -20.05 85.06
C SER A 273 -39.92 -20.58 83.63
N GLU A 274 -40.70 -21.64 83.44
CA GLU A 274 -41.05 -22.17 82.11
C GLU A 274 -41.86 -21.19 81.27
N LEU A 275 -42.79 -20.44 81.88
CA LEU A 275 -43.53 -19.37 81.19
C LEU A 275 -42.60 -18.24 80.75
N THR A 276 -41.57 -17.93 81.53
CA THR A 276 -40.60 -16.88 81.23
C THR A 276 -39.69 -17.27 80.06
N THR A 277 -39.25 -18.52 79.98
CA THR A 277 -38.48 -19.03 78.83
C THR A 277 -39.35 -19.16 77.58
N CYS A 278 -40.57 -19.68 77.71
CA CYS A 278 -41.55 -19.77 76.62
C CYS A 278 -41.89 -18.40 76.02
N LEU A 279 -42.12 -17.36 76.83
CA LEU A 279 -42.37 -16.01 76.34
C LEU A 279 -41.19 -15.45 75.53
N ARG A 280 -39.95 -15.68 75.99
CA ARG A 280 -38.73 -15.22 75.30
C ARG A 280 -38.54 -15.92 73.96
N GLU A 281 -38.73 -17.25 73.92
CA GLU A 281 -38.66 -18.04 72.68
C GLU A 281 -39.69 -17.53 71.67
N ARG A 282 -40.97 -17.42 72.08
CA ARG A 282 -42.06 -16.98 71.19
C ARG A 282 -41.79 -15.61 70.58
N LEU A 283 -41.39 -14.62 71.41
CA LEU A 283 -41.11 -13.27 70.92
C LEU A 283 -39.97 -13.27 69.88
N TYR A 284 -38.90 -14.05 70.13
CA TYR A 284 -37.78 -14.16 69.19
C TYR A 284 -38.19 -14.86 67.88
N ARG A 285 -38.92 -15.99 67.96
CA ARG A 285 -39.38 -16.74 66.79
C ARG A 285 -40.29 -15.89 65.90
N TRP A 286 -41.31 -15.22 66.46
CA TRP A 286 -42.19 -14.37 65.67
C TRP A 286 -41.46 -13.18 65.04
N GLN A 287 -40.49 -12.57 65.73
CA GLN A 287 -39.63 -11.53 65.15
C GLN A 287 -38.81 -12.04 63.95
N GLN A 288 -38.28 -13.28 64.00
CA GLN A 288 -37.57 -13.84 62.84
C GLN A 288 -38.54 -14.20 61.70
N ILE A 289 -39.75 -14.68 61.99
CA ILE A 289 -40.77 -14.95 60.97
C ILE A 289 -41.18 -13.65 60.26
N GLU A 290 -41.49 -12.57 61.00
CA GLU A 290 -41.79 -11.25 60.41
C GLU A 290 -40.64 -10.75 59.52
N LYS A 291 -39.38 -10.90 59.97
CA LYS A 291 -38.19 -10.52 59.21
C LYS A 291 -38.02 -11.33 57.91
N MET A 292 -38.27 -12.64 57.94
CA MET A 292 -38.10 -13.51 56.77
C MET A 292 -39.29 -13.45 55.79
N CYS A 293 -40.49 -13.13 56.27
CA CYS A 293 -41.69 -12.98 55.44
C CYS A 293 -41.93 -11.56 54.92
N GLY A 294 -41.32 -10.53 55.55
CA GLY A 294 -41.38 -9.14 55.09
C GLY A 294 -42.67 -8.40 55.43
N PHE A 295 -43.53 -8.94 56.30
CA PHE A 295 -44.81 -8.34 56.69
C PHE A 295 -45.09 -8.45 58.20
N PRO A 296 -45.93 -7.55 58.77
CA PRO A 296 -46.29 -7.59 60.18
C PRO A 296 -47.32 -8.69 60.50
N ILE A 297 -47.14 -9.31 61.65
CA ILE A 297 -47.94 -10.42 62.20
C ILE A 297 -48.39 -10.07 63.62
N VAL A 298 -47.44 -9.69 64.49
CA VAL A 298 -47.68 -9.44 65.93
C VAL A 298 -48.54 -8.18 66.16
N HIS A 299 -48.37 -7.17 65.31
CA HIS A 299 -48.87 -5.81 65.53
C HIS A 299 -50.40 -5.64 65.36
N VAL A 300 -51.10 -6.63 64.79
CA VAL A 300 -52.54 -6.54 64.46
C VAL A 300 -53.44 -6.81 65.68
N VAL A 301 -53.00 -7.68 66.59
CA VAL A 301 -53.79 -8.13 67.76
C VAL A 301 -54.14 -6.98 68.71
N PHE A 302 -53.26 -5.98 68.83
CA PHE A 302 -53.46 -4.80 69.69
C PHE A 302 -54.64 -3.92 69.26
N PHE A 303 -54.97 -3.85 67.97
CA PHE A 303 -56.11 -3.05 67.49
C PHE A 303 -57.42 -3.85 67.52
N SER A 304 -57.39 -5.14 67.14
CA SER A 304 -58.57 -6.02 67.13
C SER A 304 -59.17 -6.22 68.54
N THR A 305 -58.32 -6.40 69.55
CA THR A 305 -58.78 -6.52 70.94
C THR A 305 -59.42 -5.23 71.46
N TYR A 306 -58.90 -4.06 71.08
CA TYR A 306 -59.42 -2.77 71.51
C TYR A 306 -60.81 -2.48 70.91
N THR A 307 -61.02 -2.76 69.62
CA THR A 307 -62.33 -2.57 68.98
C THR A 307 -63.39 -3.54 69.51
N HIS A 308 -63.01 -4.80 69.79
CA HIS A 308 -63.94 -5.78 70.34
C HIS A 308 -64.36 -5.47 71.78
N ILE A 309 -63.45 -4.96 72.62
CA ILE A 309 -63.76 -4.51 73.98
C ILE A 309 -64.65 -3.26 73.97
N ILE A 310 -64.37 -2.29 73.10
CA ILE A 310 -65.21 -1.09 72.93
C ILE A 310 -66.63 -1.47 72.46
N SER A 311 -66.75 -2.39 71.50
CA SER A 311 -68.04 -2.90 71.02
C SER A 311 -68.93 -3.44 72.17
N VAL A 312 -68.37 -4.32 73.01
CA VAL A 312 -69.08 -4.92 74.15
C VAL A 312 -69.46 -3.87 75.21
N LEU A 313 -68.57 -2.91 75.50
CA LEU A 313 -68.85 -1.83 76.45
C LEU A 313 -69.95 -0.87 75.95
N VAL A 314 -69.97 -0.54 74.66
CA VAL A 314 -71.02 0.30 74.06
C VAL A 314 -72.38 -0.40 74.10
N LEU A 315 -72.44 -1.69 73.75
CA LEU A 315 -73.67 -2.48 73.79
C LEU A 315 -74.29 -2.54 75.20
N HIS A 316 -73.48 -2.71 76.25
CA HIS A 316 -73.98 -2.72 77.63
C HIS A 316 -74.51 -1.36 78.13
N SER A 317 -74.11 -0.24 77.52
CA SER A 317 -74.53 1.11 77.92
C SER A 317 -75.88 1.54 77.32
N VAL A 318 -76.27 0.98 76.16
CA VAL A 318 -77.45 1.43 75.40
C VAL A 318 -78.75 0.72 75.79
N CYS A 319 -78.69 -0.40 76.53
CA CYS A 319 -79.84 -1.22 76.94
C CYS A 319 -80.74 -0.60 78.04
N ARG A 320 -81.01 0.71 78.00
CA ARG A 320 -82.02 1.38 78.85
C ARG A 320 -82.62 2.66 78.23
N HIS A 321 -83.35 2.55 77.11
CA HIS A 321 -84.62 3.26 76.86
C HIS A 321 -85.43 2.64 75.70
N ARG A 322 -86.57 3.24 75.28
CA ARG A 322 -87.76 2.51 74.80
C ARG A 322 -88.31 2.95 73.43
N ARG A 323 -88.88 1.98 72.69
CA ARG A 323 -89.98 2.07 71.67
C ARG A 323 -89.73 2.71 70.28
N SER A 324 -89.71 1.83 69.26
CA SER A 324 -90.79 1.63 68.24
C SER A 324 -91.29 2.79 67.37
N ILE A 325 -91.25 2.61 66.03
CA ILE A 325 -92.42 2.64 65.10
C ILE A 325 -92.04 2.07 63.70
N VAL A 326 -92.96 1.35 63.04
CA VAL A 326 -92.84 0.62 61.74
C VAL A 326 -94.24 0.54 61.11
N PRO A 327 -94.50 0.96 59.84
CA PRO A 327 -94.40 0.10 58.62
C PRO A 327 -94.05 0.94 57.34
N PRO A 328 -94.27 0.52 56.06
CA PRO A 328 -94.66 -0.77 55.47
C PRO A 328 -93.76 -1.32 54.32
N SER A 329 -94.12 -2.52 53.81
CA SER A 329 -93.59 -3.25 52.63
C SER A 329 -94.61 -3.15 51.45
N PRO A 330 -94.72 -4.00 50.36
CA PRO A 330 -94.46 -5.47 50.24
C PRO A 330 -93.92 -6.07 48.89
N GLN A 331 -93.48 -7.35 48.95
CA GLN A 331 -93.67 -8.45 47.93
C GLN A 331 -93.07 -8.34 46.49
N SER A 332 -92.77 -9.42 45.72
CA SER A 332 -92.77 -10.89 45.97
C SER A 332 -92.06 -11.74 44.87
N GLN A 333 -91.53 -12.92 45.27
CA GLN A 333 -91.39 -14.21 44.53
C GLN A 333 -90.57 -14.30 43.21
N GLN A 334 -89.53 -15.15 43.20
CA GLN A 334 -89.44 -16.33 42.30
C GLN A 334 -88.36 -17.36 42.75
N ILE A 335 -88.08 -18.37 41.90
CA ILE A 335 -88.12 -19.80 42.27
C ILE A 335 -87.28 -20.67 41.29
N LEU A 336 -86.58 -21.71 41.81
CA LEU A 336 -85.78 -22.73 41.07
C LEU A 336 -84.58 -22.18 40.27
N GLN A 337 -83.56 -22.96 39.87
CA GLN A 337 -83.46 -24.43 39.68
C GLN A 337 -82.06 -24.99 40.02
N SER A 338 -81.96 -26.30 40.25
CA SER A 338 -80.72 -27.10 40.43
C SER A 338 -80.34 -27.80 39.09
N PRO A 339 -79.35 -28.73 38.92
CA PRO A 339 -78.72 -29.64 39.90
C PRO A 339 -77.19 -29.91 39.79
N ASP A 340 -76.65 -30.60 40.80
CA ASP A 340 -75.42 -31.41 40.73
C ASP A 340 -75.66 -32.77 40.02
N PRO A 341 -74.62 -33.60 39.76
CA PRO A 341 -74.40 -34.71 40.70
C PRO A 341 -72.93 -35.12 40.94
N ASP A 342 -72.71 -35.90 42.00
CA ASP A 342 -71.43 -36.46 42.44
C ASP A 342 -70.83 -37.55 41.52
N ILE A 343 -69.56 -37.91 41.75
CA ILE A 343 -69.19 -39.24 42.33
C ILE A 343 -67.70 -39.32 42.72
N LEU A 344 -67.42 -40.17 43.71
CA LEU A 344 -66.12 -40.39 44.38
C LEU A 344 -65.11 -41.17 43.53
N SER A 345 -63.81 -41.01 43.83
CA SER A 345 -62.80 -42.07 43.67
C SER A 345 -61.62 -41.89 44.64
N VAL A 346 -60.87 -42.97 44.92
CA VAL A 346 -59.92 -43.09 46.05
C VAL A 346 -58.62 -43.78 45.64
N SER A 347 -57.50 -43.33 46.22
CA SER A 347 -56.16 -43.95 46.26
C SER A 347 -55.39 -44.08 44.94
N SER A 348 -54.17 -43.52 44.89
CA SER A 348 -52.91 -44.28 45.02
C SER A 348 -51.69 -43.43 44.65
N CYS A 349 -50.56 -43.64 45.34
CA CYS A 349 -49.23 -43.21 44.85
C CYS A 349 -48.67 -44.28 43.87
N PRO A 350 -47.63 -43.96 43.09
CA PRO A 350 -46.29 -44.21 43.60
C PRO A 350 -45.28 -43.08 43.31
N ALA A 351 -44.13 -43.13 43.98
CA ALA A 351 -42.98 -42.29 43.65
C ALA A 351 -42.32 -42.75 42.34
N LEU A 352 -41.64 -41.83 41.64
CA LEU A 352 -40.85 -42.13 40.45
C LEU A 352 -39.39 -41.71 40.66
N TYR A 353 -38.47 -42.44 40.01
CA TYR A 353 -37.07 -42.53 40.34
C TYR A 353 -36.27 -41.23 40.22
N ARG A 354 -35.29 -41.11 41.14
CA ARG A 354 -34.06 -40.35 40.99
C ARG A 354 -33.11 -41.17 40.10
N THR A 355 -32.66 -40.60 39.00
CA THR A 355 -31.53 -41.12 38.21
C THR A 355 -30.35 -40.17 38.39
N GLU A 356 -29.28 -40.65 39.04
CA GLU A 356 -27.97 -40.00 39.03
C GLU A 356 -27.08 -40.81 38.10
N GLU A 357 -26.60 -40.21 37.02
CA GLU A 357 -25.42 -40.63 36.25
C GLU A 357 -25.18 -39.62 35.12
N GLU A 358 -24.15 -38.78 35.27
CA GLU A 358 -23.12 -38.49 34.25
C GLU A 358 -22.12 -37.48 34.85
N GLU A 359 -20.97 -37.99 35.31
CA GLU A 359 -19.83 -37.17 35.74
C GLU A 359 -18.99 -36.80 34.51
N ASP A 360 -19.07 -35.56 34.02
CA ASP A 360 -18.21 -35.10 32.92
C ASP A 360 -17.01 -34.31 33.48
N ALA A 361 -15.82 -34.90 33.38
CA ALA A 361 -14.62 -34.43 34.08
C ALA A 361 -13.89 -33.32 33.32
N ILE A 362 -13.75 -32.14 33.95
CA ILE A 362 -13.04 -30.99 33.36
C ILE A 362 -11.53 -31.26 33.28
N TYR A 363 -11.07 -31.69 32.11
CA TYR A 363 -9.64 -31.82 31.79
C TYR A 363 -8.97 -30.44 31.64
N PHE A 364 -8.24 -30.01 32.67
CA PHE A 364 -7.31 -28.88 32.57
C PHE A 364 -6.00 -29.30 31.89
N ILE A 365 -5.91 -29.15 30.57
CA ILE A 365 -4.63 -29.17 29.85
C ILE A 365 -3.99 -27.79 29.96
N ALA A 366 -3.01 -27.67 30.86
CA ALA A 366 -2.21 -26.45 31.00
C ALA A 366 -0.99 -26.49 30.07
N GLU A 367 -1.12 -25.97 28.85
CA GLU A 367 0.05 -25.75 27.98
C GLU A 367 0.95 -24.66 28.56
N LYS A 368 2.08 -25.09 29.12
CA LYS A 368 3.08 -24.22 29.73
C LYS A 368 4.23 -23.97 28.75
N GLN A 369 4.07 -22.97 27.88
CA GLN A 369 5.11 -22.49 26.97
C GLN A 369 6.30 -21.89 27.75
N TRP A 370 7.51 -22.42 27.53
CA TRP A 370 8.82 -21.80 27.76
C TRP A 370 9.87 -22.51 26.90
#